data_AF-A0A527GCH2-F1
#
_entry.id   AF-A0A527GCH2-F1
#
_cell.length_a   1.000
_cell.length_b   1.000
_cell.length_c   1.000
_cell.angle_alpha   90.00
_cell.angle_beta   90.00
_cell.angle_gamma   90.00
#
_symmetry.space_group_name_H-M   'P 1'
#
loop_
_entity.id
_entity.type
_entity.pdbx_description
1 polymer ?
#
loop_
_entity_poly.entity_id
_entity_poly.type
_entity_poly.pdbx_seq_one_letter_code
_entity_poly.pdbx_strand_id
1 'polypeptide(L)'
;FPAPRGTFLKRWLQEPHHGLAAIGSRGATGFGVARSCRSGFKIGPLFADDIEIALQLLEGLAGACEGGELHIDVPADNAGFITALDAAGFAPTFTTTRMYKGPAPELDLRRVFGVTTLELG
;
A
#
# COMPACT_ATOMS: atom_id res chain seq x y z
N PHE A 1 -6.53 7.71 -7.40
CA PHE A 1 -7.57 7.05 -8.21
C PHE A 1 -8.93 7.19 -7.50
N PRO A 2 -10.10 7.31 -8.16
CA PRO A 2 -10.30 7.64 -9.59
C PRO A 2 -10.07 9.13 -9.87
N ALA A 3 -9.91 9.94 -8.83
CA ALA A 3 -9.66 11.38 -8.95
C ALA A 3 -8.21 11.73 -8.58
N PRO A 4 -7.71 12.91 -9.00
CA PRO A 4 -6.50 13.51 -8.47
C PRO A 4 -6.58 13.64 -6.94
N ARG A 5 -5.54 13.22 -6.23
CA ARG A 5 -5.45 13.27 -4.76
C ARG A 5 -4.25 14.07 -4.26
N GLY A 6 -3.75 15.02 -5.05
CA GLY A 6 -2.51 15.76 -4.74
C GLY A 6 -2.50 16.39 -3.35
N THR A 7 -3.58 17.09 -2.97
CA THR A 7 -3.70 17.72 -1.64
C THR A 7 -3.70 16.69 -0.51
N PHE A 8 -4.39 15.57 -0.71
CA PHE A 8 -4.41 14.47 0.26
C PHE A 8 -3.01 13.85 0.40
N LEU A 9 -2.39 13.45 -0.71
CA LEU A 9 -1.08 12.81 -0.72
C LEU A 9 0.00 13.73 -0.14
N LYS A 10 -0.06 15.03 -0.41
CA LYS A 10 0.90 15.99 0.16
C LYS A 10 0.91 15.98 1.68
N ARG A 11 -0.24 15.80 2.32
CA ARG A 11 -0.33 15.65 3.79
C ARG A 11 -0.01 14.22 4.22
N TRP A 12 -0.46 13.24 3.44
CA TRP A 12 -0.32 11.82 3.76
C TRP A 12 1.14 11.34 3.75
N LEU A 13 1.98 11.95 2.92
CA LEU A 13 3.40 11.62 2.78
C LEU A 13 4.31 12.36 3.77
N GLN A 14 3.76 13.20 4.66
CA GLN A 14 4.52 13.95 5.64
C GLN A 14 4.56 13.24 7.00
N GLU A 15 5.49 13.68 7.85
CA GLU A 15 5.50 13.30 9.26
C GLU A 15 4.13 13.56 9.91
N PRO A 16 3.68 12.68 10.83
CA PRO A 16 4.44 11.60 11.48
C PRO A 16 4.42 10.26 10.71
N HIS A 17 4.02 10.23 9.44
CA HIS A 17 4.06 9.01 8.64
C HIS A 17 5.45 8.78 8.04
N HIS A 18 5.78 7.51 7.80
CA HIS A 18 6.97 7.14 7.04
C HIS A 18 6.59 6.95 5.58
N GLY A 19 7.06 7.83 4.70
CA GLY A 19 6.88 7.72 3.25
C GLY A 19 8.18 7.30 2.57
N LEU A 20 8.12 6.30 1.70
CA LEU A 20 9.24 5.88 0.85
C LEU A 20 8.83 5.91 -0.62
N ALA A 21 9.78 6.20 -1.50
CA ALA A 21 9.61 6.13 -2.94
C ALA A 21 10.76 5.33 -3.56
N ALA A 22 10.43 4.44 -4.48
CA ALA A 22 11.40 3.75 -5.33
C ALA A 22 11.65 4.59 -6.58
N ILE A 23 12.92 4.85 -6.89
CA ILE A 23 13.33 5.70 -8.00
C ILE A 23 14.09 4.86 -9.03
N GLY A 24 13.52 4.74 -10.22
CA GLY A 24 14.16 4.14 -11.38
C GLY A 24 14.76 5.19 -12.33
N SER A 25 15.29 4.73 -13.46
CA SER A 25 15.96 5.59 -14.46
C SER A 25 15.06 6.66 -15.09
N ARG A 26 13.74 6.46 -15.08
CA ARG A 26 12.74 7.38 -15.67
C ARG A 26 11.87 8.11 -14.64
N GLY A 27 12.21 8.01 -13.35
CA GLY A 27 11.46 8.62 -12.26
C GLY A 27 10.95 7.59 -11.25
N ALA A 28 9.92 7.97 -10.49
CA ALA A 28 9.35 7.12 -9.45
C ALA A 28 8.69 5.86 -10.06
N THR A 29 9.10 4.69 -9.60
CA THR A 29 8.57 3.37 -9.99
C THR A 29 7.68 2.75 -8.91
N GLY A 30 7.60 3.40 -7.75
CA GLY A 30 6.68 3.02 -6.68
C GLY A 30 6.79 3.96 -5.49
N PHE A 31 5.80 3.92 -4.60
CA PHE A 31 5.87 4.55 -3.30
C PHE A 31 4.97 3.83 -2.29
N GLY A 32 5.35 3.92 -1.03
CA GLY A 32 4.64 3.34 0.09
C GLY A 32 4.58 4.30 1.27
N VAL A 33 3.54 4.18 2.10
CA VAL A 33 3.42 4.94 3.34
C VAL A 33 3.07 4.00 4.49
N ALA A 34 3.78 4.13 5.60
CA ALA A 34 3.41 3.55 6.88
C ALA A 34 2.92 4.64 7.83
N ARG A 35 1.71 4.48 8.36
CA ARG A 35 1.12 5.37 9.36
C ARG A 35 1.00 4.66 10.70
N SER A 36 1.33 5.35 11.78
CA SER A 36 1.11 4.83 13.14
C SER A 36 -0.39 4.67 13.42
N CYS A 37 -0.73 3.57 14.09
CA CYS A 37 -2.06 3.24 14.57
C CYS A 37 -2.05 3.12 16.10
N ARG A 38 -3.20 2.89 16.73
CA ARG A 38 -3.27 2.62 18.18
C ARG A 38 -2.37 1.44 18.59
N SER A 39 -2.24 0.44 17.72
CA SER A 39 -1.29 -0.66 17.79
C SER A 39 -0.67 -0.82 16.41
N GLY A 40 0.66 -0.93 16.33
CA GLY A 40 1.39 -1.12 15.08
C GLY A 40 1.23 0.02 14.07
N PHE A 41 1.42 -0.32 12.80
CA PHE A 41 1.39 0.57 11.67
C PHE A 41 0.50 0.02 10.55
N LYS A 42 -0.17 0.91 9.84
CA LYS A 42 -0.90 0.58 8.61
C LYS A 42 -0.09 1.01 7.40
N ILE A 43 0.19 0.08 6.51
CA ILE A 43 0.77 0.34 5.20
C ILE A 43 -0.36 0.72 4.25
N GLY A 44 -0.28 1.90 3.64
CA GLY A 44 -1.29 2.41 2.74
C GLY A 44 -1.08 3.88 2.37
N PRO A 45 -0.95 4.21 1.06
CA PRO A 45 -0.92 3.28 -0.07
C PRO A 45 0.40 2.52 -0.16
N LEU A 46 0.40 1.42 -0.90
CA LEU A 46 1.59 0.79 -1.48
C LEU A 46 1.33 0.58 -2.97
N PHE A 47 1.94 1.44 -3.79
CA PHE A 47 1.83 1.39 -5.25
C PHE A 47 3.21 1.16 -5.85
N ALA A 48 3.30 0.28 -6.83
CA ALA A 48 4.55 -0.05 -7.49
C ALA A 48 4.30 -0.54 -8.92
N ASP A 49 5.32 -0.44 -9.77
CA ASP A 49 5.27 -0.96 -11.13
C ASP A 49 5.28 -2.50 -11.16
N ASP A 50 5.88 -3.14 -10.16
CA ASP A 50 5.93 -4.61 -10.01
C ASP A 50 6.03 -5.05 -8.53
N ILE A 51 5.96 -6.37 -8.34
CA ILE A 51 5.97 -7.01 -7.01
C ILE A 51 7.32 -6.86 -6.29
N GLU A 52 8.44 -6.86 -7.02
CA GLU A 52 9.77 -6.78 -6.43
C GLU A 52 9.97 -5.40 -5.78
N ILE A 53 9.57 -4.34 -6.50
CA ILE A 53 9.57 -2.97 -5.99
C ILE A 53 8.63 -2.83 -4.80
N ALA A 54 7.43 -3.44 -4.85
CA ALA A 54 6.49 -3.40 -3.73
C ALA A 54 7.06 -4.04 -2.45
N LEU A 55 7.76 -5.17 -2.58
CA LEU A 55 8.42 -5.85 -1.46
C LEU A 55 9.60 -5.05 -0.91
N GLN A 56 10.42 -4.44 -1.76
CA GLN A 56 11.51 -3.55 -1.32
C GLN A 56 10.98 -2.34 -0.53
N LEU A 57 9.89 -1.74 -1.00
CA LEU A 57 9.22 -0.64 -0.29
C LEU A 57 8.64 -1.11 1.05
N LEU A 58 8.04 -2.30 1.10
CA LEU A 58 7.50 -2.87 2.33
C LEU A 58 8.61 -3.14 3.36
N GLU A 59 9.74 -3.72 2.93
CA GLU A 59 10.91 -3.95 3.78
C GLU A 59 11.48 -2.64 4.33
N GLY A 60 11.64 -1.63 3.47
CA GLY A 60 12.09 -0.31 3.90
C GLY A 60 11.16 0.34 4.92
N LEU A 61 9.84 0.21 4.74
CA LEU A 61 8.86 0.72 5.69
C LEU A 61 8.89 -0.06 7.01
N ALA A 62 9.06 -1.39 6.96
CA ALA A 62 9.23 -2.20 8.17
C ALA A 62 10.44 -1.75 9.00
N GLY A 63 11.56 -1.44 8.33
CA GLY A 63 12.74 -0.87 8.97
C GLY A 63 12.49 0.50 9.59
N ALA A 64 11.79 1.39 8.89
CA ALA A 64 11.41 2.71 9.40
C ALA A 64 10.46 2.66 10.62
N CYS A 65 9.63 1.61 10.69
CA CYS A 65 8.74 1.31 11.81
C CYS A 65 9.41 0.51 12.93
N GLU A 66 10.74 0.36 12.91
CA GLU A 66 11.53 -0.38 13.91
C GLU A 66 11.06 -1.83 14.09
N GLY A 67 10.52 -2.46 13.04
CA GLY A 67 9.99 -3.82 13.09
C GLY A 67 8.66 -3.96 13.82
N GLY A 68 7.94 -2.85 14.08
CA GLY A 68 6.60 -2.88 14.65
C GLY A 68 5.58 -3.65 13.80
N GLU A 69 4.48 -4.08 14.42
CA GLU A 69 3.41 -4.82 13.74
C GLU A 69 2.88 -4.04 12.54
N LEU A 70 2.83 -4.68 11.36
CA LEU A 70 2.39 -4.07 10.12
C LEU A 70 1.05 -4.66 9.66
N HIS A 71 0.15 -3.79 9.23
CA HIS A 71 -1.10 -4.17 8.59
C HIS A 71 -1.18 -3.59 7.19
N ILE A 72 -1.68 -4.35 6.23
CA ILE A 72 -1.87 -3.91 4.85
C ILE A 72 -3.18 -4.49 4.29
N ASP A 73 -3.92 -3.69 3.54
CA ASP A 73 -5.13 -4.13 2.84
C ASP A 73 -4.77 -4.36 1.36
N VAL A 74 -4.80 -5.62 0.94
CA VAL A 74 -4.32 -6.06 -0.38
C VAL A 74 -5.50 -6.41 -1.29
N PRO A 75 -5.49 -6.01 -2.57
CA PRO A 75 -6.48 -6.50 -3.53
C PRO A 75 -6.46 -8.03 -3.64
N ALA A 76 -7.62 -8.67 -3.51
CA ALA A 76 -7.74 -10.14 -3.49
C ALA A 76 -7.19 -10.83 -4.76
N ASP A 77 -7.20 -10.12 -5.88
CA ASP A 77 -6.74 -10.64 -7.18
C ASP A 77 -5.20 -10.69 -7.29
N ASN A 78 -4.48 -10.10 -6.32
CA ASN A 78 -3.01 -10.06 -6.32
C ASN A 78 -2.41 -11.30 -5.62
N ALA A 79 -2.71 -12.48 -6.16
CA ALA A 79 -2.30 -13.77 -5.58
C ALA A 79 -0.78 -13.87 -5.35
N GLY A 80 0.03 -13.37 -6.29
CA GLY A 80 1.50 -13.40 -6.16
C GLY A 80 2.00 -12.58 -4.97
N PHE A 81 1.45 -11.39 -4.75
CA PHE A 81 1.83 -10.57 -3.60
C PHE A 81 1.30 -11.15 -2.29
N ILE A 82 0.11 -11.74 -2.28
CA ILE A 82 -0.44 -12.43 -1.12
C ILE A 82 0.49 -13.59 -0.70
N THR A 83 0.97 -14.39 -1.66
CA THR A 83 1.95 -15.46 -1.38
C THR A 83 3.27 -14.90 -0.82
N ALA A 84 3.75 -13.78 -1.37
CA ALA A 84 4.98 -13.14 -0.87
C ALA A 84 4.80 -12.60 0.57
N LEU A 85 3.63 -12.04 0.89
CA LEU A 85 3.31 -11.58 2.23
C LEU A 85 3.22 -12.75 3.23
N ASP A 86 2.59 -13.86 2.85
CA ASP A 86 2.52 -15.07 3.67
C ASP A 86 3.93 -15.60 3.99
N ALA A 87 4.82 -15.66 2.99
CA ALA A 87 6.22 -16.03 3.17
C ALA A 87 7.00 -15.03 4.06
N ALA A 88 6.59 -13.77 4.09
CA ALA A 88 7.13 -12.73 4.97
C ALA A 88 6.50 -12.71 6.38
N GLY A 89 5.60 -13.67 6.70
CA GLY A 89 4.99 -13.82 8.02
C GLY A 89 3.71 -13.02 8.24
N PHE A 90 3.14 -12.41 7.20
CA PHE A 90 1.80 -11.82 7.29
C PHE A 90 0.74 -12.91 7.31
N ALA A 91 -0.33 -12.68 8.08
CA ALA A 91 -1.49 -13.55 8.10
C ALA A 91 -2.77 -12.75 7.75
N PRO A 92 -3.71 -13.33 6.99
CA PRO A 92 -5.02 -12.71 6.76
C PRO A 92 -5.76 -12.51 8.08
N THR A 93 -6.29 -11.31 8.31
CA THR A 93 -7.05 -10.98 9.54
C THR A 93 -8.55 -10.86 9.27
N PHE A 94 -8.95 -10.29 8.14
CA PHE A 94 -10.33 -10.21 7.67
C PHE A 94 -10.37 -9.96 6.16
N THR A 95 -11.56 -9.98 5.58
CA THR A 95 -11.78 -9.71 4.16
C THR A 95 -12.85 -8.64 4.01
N THR A 96 -12.69 -7.77 3.02
CA THR A 96 -13.70 -6.78 2.63
C THR A 96 -14.01 -6.90 1.15
N THR A 97 -15.20 -6.49 0.76
CA THR A 97 -15.61 -6.41 -0.65
C THR A 97 -15.64 -4.95 -1.08
N ARG A 98 -14.91 -4.64 -2.15
CA ARG A 98 -15.00 -3.32 -2.78
C ARG A 98 -16.33 -3.21 -3.55
N MET A 99 -17.12 -2.19 -3.23
CA MET A 99 -18.46 -1.98 -3.82
C MET A 99 -18.51 -0.66 -4.60
N TYR A 100 -19.29 -0.65 -5.68
CA TYR A 100 -19.53 0.54 -6.49
C TYR A 100 -21.03 0.75 -6.68
N LYS A 101 -21.48 2.01 -6.64
CA LYS A 101 -22.83 2.37 -7.08
C LYS A 101 -22.78 2.65 -8.58
N GLY A 102 -23.32 1.73 -9.38
CA GLY A 102 -23.23 1.78 -10.84
C GLY A 102 -22.04 0.96 -11.38
N PRO A 103 -21.61 1.20 -12.62
CA PRO A 103 -20.49 0.47 -13.21
C PRO A 103 -19.20 0.71 -12.42
N ALA A 104 -18.40 -0.35 -12.27
CA ALA A 104 -17.09 -0.24 -11.64
C ALA A 104 -16.14 0.62 -12.51
N PRO A 105 -15.31 1.49 -11.92
CA PRO A 105 -14.34 2.28 -12.65
C PRO A 105 -13.19 1.41 -13.19
N GLU A 106 -12.65 1.78 -14.33
CA GLU A 106 -11.47 1.12 -14.91
C GLU A 106 -10.21 1.45 -14.12
N LEU A 107 -9.78 0.49 -13.31
CA LEU A 107 -8.66 0.59 -12.38
C LEU A 107 -7.49 -0.27 -12.86
N ASP A 108 -6.28 0.28 -12.94
CA ASP A 108 -5.07 -0.55 -13.07
C ASP A 108 -4.68 -1.12 -11.70
N LEU A 109 -5.42 -2.14 -11.25
CA LEU A 109 -5.20 -2.80 -9.96
C LEU A 109 -3.86 -3.54 -9.89
N ARG A 110 -3.22 -3.80 -11.03
CA ARG A 110 -1.93 -4.52 -11.10
C ARG A 110 -0.79 -3.75 -10.41
N ARG A 111 -0.92 -2.43 -10.29
CA ARG A 111 0.05 -1.56 -9.60
C ARG A 111 -0.32 -1.28 -8.15
N VAL A 112 -1.42 -1.87 -7.66
CA VAL A 112 -1.92 -1.67 -6.30
C VAL A 112 -1.59 -2.89 -5.46
N PHE A 113 -0.62 -2.72 -4.56
CA PHE A 113 -0.19 -3.75 -3.62
C PHE A 113 -0.78 -3.50 -2.22
N GLY A 114 -1.07 -2.25 -1.88
CA GLY A 114 -1.81 -1.86 -0.69
C GLY A 114 -2.73 -0.68 -0.98
N VAL A 115 -4.02 -0.81 -0.65
CA VAL A 115 -4.96 0.32 -0.80
C VAL A 115 -4.59 1.42 0.20
N THR A 116 -4.94 2.67 -0.11
CA THR A 116 -4.56 3.82 0.75
C THR A 116 -5.18 3.68 2.14
N THR A 117 -6.47 3.40 2.19
CA THR A 117 -7.32 3.25 3.39
C THR A 117 -8.66 2.71 2.91
N LEU A 118 -9.34 1.91 3.74
CA LEU A 118 -10.68 1.42 3.42
C LEU A 118 -11.72 2.55 3.36
N GLU A 119 -11.51 3.60 4.15
CA GLU A 119 -12.38 4.77 4.25
C GLU A 119 -12.30 5.70 3.03
N LEU A 120 -11.13 5.79 2.39
CA LEU A 120 -10.92 6.69 1.25
C LEU A 120 -10.67 5.96 -0.08
N GLY A 121 -10.56 4.62 -0.06
CA GLY A 121 -10.40 3.76 -1.24
C GLY A 121 -9.00 3.74 -1.83
#